data_AF-A0A453IAX1-F1
#
_entry.id   AF-A0A453IAX1-F1
#
_cell.length_a   1.000
_cell.length_b   1.000
_cell.length_c   1.000
_cell.angle_alpha   90.00
_cell.angle_beta   90.00
_cell.angle_gamma   90.00
#
_symmetry.space_group_name_H-M   'P 1'
#
loop_
_entity.id
_entity.type
_entity.pdbx_description
1 polymer ?
#
loop_
_entity_poly.entity_id
_entity_poly.type
_entity_poly.pdbx_seq_one_letter_code
_entity_poly.pdbx_strand_id
1 'polypeptide(L)'
;IQISQKTLIRGQSYSSGNAITYALLDGNKQSAFLSSFDKSGYKSSDKLLLAYKPRRGRFAVYKGEVSMEEAERFVVSVLNGDVQLSATGQKPVLR
;
A
#
# COMPACT_ATOMS: atom_id res chain seq x y z
N ILE A 1 -5.30 -10.13 -17.44
CA ILE A 1 -5.01 -9.22 -16.30
C ILE A 1 -3.60 -8.68 -16.52
N GLN A 2 -3.42 -7.37 -16.67
CA GLN A 2 -2.10 -6.75 -16.87
C GLN A 2 -1.69 -6.07 -15.57
N ILE A 3 -0.90 -6.76 -14.75
CA ILE A 3 -0.30 -6.21 -13.53
C ILE A 3 1.16 -5.93 -13.89
N SER A 4 1.56 -4.66 -13.89
CA SER A 4 2.98 -4.31 -13.97
C SER A 4 3.58 -4.48 -12.57
N GLN A 5 4.19 -5.63 -12.33
CA GLN A 5 4.99 -5.88 -11.14
C GLN A 5 6.43 -5.46 -11.44
N LYS A 6 6.89 -4.38 -10.81
CA LYS A 6 8.29 -3.97 -10.86
C LYS A 6 8.88 -4.10 -9.47
N THR A 7 9.98 -4.86 -9.36
CA THR A 7 10.72 -5.01 -8.12
C THR A 7 11.82 -3.95 -8.08
N LEU A 8 11.76 -3.02 -7.13
CA LEU A 8 12.85 -2.07 -6.90
C LEU A 8 13.82 -2.69 -5.88
N ILE A 9 15.02 -3.03 -6.31
CA ILE A 9 16.12 -3.47 -5.45
C ILE A 9 17.06 -2.29 -5.29
N ARG A 10 17.05 -1.64 -4.12
CA ARG A 10 18.01 -0.57 -3.79
C ARG A 10 19.17 -1.18 -3.01
N GLY A 11 20.36 -1.18 -3.60
CA GLY A 11 21.59 -1.52 -2.89
C GLY A 11 22.05 -0.35 -2.03
N GLN A 12 21.93 -0.48 -0.70
CA GLN A 12 22.97 -0.13 0.28
C GLN A 12 22.50 -0.38 1.72
N SER A 13 23.45 -0.86 2.53
CA SER A 13 23.33 -1.54 3.81
C SER A 13 22.80 -0.70 4.97
N TYR A 14 21.56 -0.93 5.42
CA TYR A 14 21.12 -0.77 6.81
C TYR A 14 19.99 -1.78 7.12
N SER A 15 20.30 -2.81 7.92
CA SER A 15 19.37 -3.76 8.55
C SER A 15 18.36 -4.50 7.63
N SER A 16 18.70 -5.74 7.24
CA SER A 16 17.80 -6.77 6.67
C SER A 16 16.79 -6.34 5.59
N GLY A 17 17.10 -6.67 4.33
CA GLY A 17 16.32 -6.35 3.14
C GLY A 17 14.84 -6.75 3.20
N ASN A 18 13.98 -5.78 3.48
CA ASN A 18 12.56 -5.88 3.18
C ASN A 18 12.36 -5.52 1.71
N ALA A 19 12.32 -6.53 0.84
CA ALA A 19 11.87 -6.35 -0.54
C ALA A 19 10.44 -5.80 -0.53
N ILE A 20 10.23 -4.66 -1.19
CA ILE A 20 8.92 -4.03 -1.32
C ILE A 20 8.41 -4.32 -2.72
N THR A 21 7.19 -4.84 -2.81
CA THR A 21 6.48 -4.98 -4.08
C THR A 21 5.43 -3.89 -4.14
N TYR A 22 5.34 -3.21 -5.28
CA TYR A 22 4.28 -2.27 -5.57
C TYR A 22 3.48 -2.75 -6.78
N ALA A 23 2.21 -2.37 -6.82
CA ALA A 23 1.32 -2.61 -7.94
C ALA A 23 0.37 -1.42 -8.07
N LEU A 24 0.09 -1.01 -9.31
CA LEU A 24 -0.98 -0.08 -9.61
C LEU A 24 -2.23 -0.89 -9.90
N LEU A 25 -3.32 -0.59 -9.18
CA LEU A 25 -4.59 -1.29 -9.29
C LEU A 25 -5.67 -0.34 -9.78
N ASP A 26 -6.48 -0.82 -10.73
CA ASP A 26 -7.69 -0.15 -11.18
C ASP A 26 -8.80 -0.42 -10.14
N GLY A 27 -9.24 0.63 -9.45
CA GLY A 27 -10.20 0.52 -8.36
C GLY A 27 -11.56 -0.05 -8.79
N ASN A 28 -11.93 0.12 -10.06
CA ASN A 28 -13.19 -0.42 -10.58
C ASN A 28 -13.09 -1.93 -10.82
N LYS A 29 -11.91 -2.43 -11.19
CA LYS A 29 -11.66 -3.86 -11.43
C LYS A 29 -11.34 -4.63 -10.16
N GLN A 30 -10.82 -3.94 -9.13
CA GLN A 30 -10.32 -4.55 -7.89
C GLN A 30 -11.19 -4.19 -6.68
N SER A 31 -12.51 -4.06 -6.88
CA SER A 31 -13.46 -3.68 -5.84
C SER A 31 -13.46 -4.63 -4.63
N ALA A 32 -13.33 -5.95 -4.86
CA ALA A 32 -13.25 -6.96 -3.81
C ALA A 32 -11.95 -6.87 -2.98
N PHE A 33 -10.83 -6.52 -3.61
CA PHE A 33 -9.58 -6.24 -2.90
C PHE A 33 -9.75 -5.00 -2.03
N LEU A 34 -10.24 -3.90 -2.62
CA LEU A 34 -10.43 -2.63 -1.91
C LEU A 34 -11.44 -2.71 -0.77
N SER A 35 -12.50 -3.52 -0.88
CA SER A 35 -13.49 -3.70 0.20
C SER A 35 -12.94 -4.38 1.45
N SER A 36 -11.76 -5.00 1.37
CA SER A 36 -11.12 -5.67 2.51
C SER A 36 -10.46 -4.69 3.48
N PHE A 37 -10.25 -3.46 3.03
CA PHE A 37 -9.67 -2.37 3.81
C PHE A 37 -10.79 -1.43 4.25
N ASP A 38 -10.67 -0.91 5.48
CA ASP A 38 -11.66 0.06 5.96
C ASP A 38 -11.65 1.30 5.06
N LYS A 39 -12.84 1.69 4.60
CA LYS A 39 -13.06 2.79 3.66
C LYS A 39 -13.00 4.16 4.34
N SER A 40 -12.88 4.19 5.67
CA SER A 40 -12.82 5.40 6.48
C SER A 40 -11.53 6.21 6.21
N GLY A 41 -11.54 6.96 5.10
CA GLY A 41 -10.41 7.77 4.67
C GLY A 41 -10.13 7.73 3.17
N TYR A 42 -10.91 6.99 2.38
CA TYR A 42 -10.97 7.22 0.94
C TYR A 42 -11.64 8.58 0.73
N LYS A 43 -10.85 9.64 0.63
CA LYS A 43 -11.36 10.81 -0.09
C LYS A 43 -11.72 10.35 -1.49
N SER A 44 -12.73 10.96 -2.10
CA SER A 44 -13.06 10.78 -3.52
C SER A 44 -11.94 11.36 -4.40
N SER A 45 -10.73 10.82 -4.23
CA SER A 45 -9.51 11.18 -4.91
C SER A 45 -9.26 10.11 -5.95
N ASP A 46 -8.88 10.52 -7.15
CA ASP A 46 -8.61 9.61 -8.28
C ASP A 46 -7.49 8.59 -7.99
N LYS A 47 -6.74 8.78 -6.90
CA LYS A 47 -5.56 7.98 -6.53
C LYS A 47 -5.58 7.67 -5.04
N LEU A 48 -5.28 6.41 -4.71
CA LEU A 48 -5.16 5.88 -3.36
C LEU A 48 -3.75 5.29 -3.17
N LEU A 49 -3.09 5.65 -2.07
CA LEU A 49 -1.83 5.03 -1.68
C LEU A 49 -2.04 4.16 -0.43
N LEU A 50 -1.80 2.87 -0.58
CA LEU A 50 -2.04 1.83 0.43
C LEU A 50 -0.76 1.01 0.64
N ALA A 51 -0.39 0.83 1.90
CA ALA A 51 0.59 -0.17 2.29
C ALA A 51 -0.14 -1.37 2.92
N TYR A 52 0.17 -2.58 2.46
CA TYR A 52 -0.39 -3.82 3.02
C TYR A 52 0.74 -4.75 3.44
N LYS A 53 0.64 -5.32 4.65
CA LYS A 53 1.55 -6.36 5.16
C LYS A 53 0.80 -7.70 5.20
N PRO A 54 0.90 -8.55 4.15
CA PRO A 54 0.10 -9.78 4.03
C PRO A 54 0.27 -10.74 5.21
N ARG A 55 1.51 -10.93 5.68
CA ARG A 55 1.81 -11.82 6.82
C ARG A 55 1.17 -11.35 8.14
N ARG A 56 0.87 -10.06 8.28
CA ARG A 56 0.28 -9.49 9.48
C ARG A 56 -1.22 -9.20 9.32
N GLY A 57 -1.78 -9.27 8.11
CA GLY A 57 -3.16 -8.86 7.86
C GLY A 57 -3.42 -7.40 8.24
N ARG A 58 -2.40 -6.54 8.14
CA ARG A 58 -2.50 -5.13 8.52
C ARG A 58 -2.15 -4.20 7.38
N PHE A 59 -2.73 -3.01 7.39
CA PHE A 59 -2.58 -2.04 6.32
C PHE A 59 -2.48 -0.61 6.85
N ALA A 60 -1.98 0.30 6.02
CA ALA A 60 -2.09 1.74 6.21
C ALA A 60 -2.54 2.40 4.92
N VAL A 61 -3.33 3.45 5.06
CA VAL A 61 -3.82 4.29 3.97
C VAL A 61 -3.27 5.70 4.16
N TYR A 62 -2.71 6.27 3.11
CA TYR A 62 -2.39 7.69 3.07
C TYR A 62 -3.68 8.50 2.89
N LYS A 63 -3.92 9.47 3.78
CA LYS A 63 -5.18 10.26 3.84
C LYS A 63 -5.09 11.64 3.17
N GLY A 64 -3.91 12.01 2.67
CA GLY A 64 -3.66 13.27 1.97
C GLY A 64 -3.84 13.18 0.46
N GLU A 65 -3.51 14.25 -0.23
CA GLU A 65 -3.41 14.26 -1.70
C GLU A 65 -2.13 13.57 -2.15
N VAL A 66 -2.24 12.65 -3.11
CA VAL A 66 -1.09 11.84 -3.54
C VAL A 66 -0.20 12.63 -4.50
N SER A 67 0.91 13.18 -4.00
CA SER A 67 2.05 13.65 -4.79
C SER A 67 3.19 12.63 -4.79
N MET A 68 4.23 12.83 -5.62
CA MET A 68 5.40 11.95 -5.65
C MET A 68 6.18 12.01 -4.32
N GLU A 69 6.36 13.21 -3.79
CA GLU A 69 7.09 13.48 -2.55
C GLU A 69 6.38 12.87 -1.34
N GLU A 70 5.06 13.02 -1.28
CA GLU A 70 4.25 12.45 -0.21
C GLU A 70 4.17 10.92 -0.30
N ALA A 71 4.21 10.36 -1.52
CA ALA A 71 4.30 8.93 -1.71
C ALA A 71 5.64 8.36 -1.21
N GLU A 72 6.76 9.02 -1.53
CA GLU A 72 8.09 8.63 -1.03
C GLU A 72 8.16 8.70 0.50
N ARG A 73 7.68 9.81 1.09
CA ARG A 73 7.60 9.97 2.55
C ARG A 73 6.77 8.87 3.19
N PHE A 74 5.60 8.58 2.63
CA PHE A 74 4.73 7.51 3.14
C PHE A 74 5.42 6.15 3.11
N VAL A 75 6.10 5.80 2.01
CA VAL A 75 6.84 4.54 1.90
C VAL A 75 7.93 4.45 2.98
N VAL A 76 8.72 5.51 3.17
CA VAL A 76 9.76 5.55 4.21
C VAL A 76 9.16 5.36 5.60
N SER A 77 8.09 6.08 5.94
CA SER A 77 7.41 5.95 7.24
C SER A 77 6.85 4.54 7.46
N VAL A 78 6.30 3.88 6.44
CA VAL A 78 5.79 2.50 6.53
C VAL A 78 6.90 1.49 6.82
N LEU A 79 8.09 1.72 6.25
CA LEU A 79 9.25 0.85 6.44
C LEU A 79 9.86 1.02 7.83
N ASN A 80 9.97 2.27 8.28
CA ASN A 80 10.44 2.60 9.62
C ASN A 80 9.46 2.16 10.71
N GLY A 81 8.17 2.00 10.37
CA GLY A 81 7.13 1.62 11.32
C GLY A 81 6.47 2.81 12.01
N ASP A 82 6.68 4.02 11.48
CA ASP A 82 6.13 5.28 12.01
C ASP A 82 4.64 5.46 11.70
N VAL A 83 4.07 4.61 10.83
CA VAL A 83 2.66 4.65 10.45
C VAL A 83 1.86 3.65 11.28
N GLN A 84 0.77 4.12 11.88
CA GLN A 84 -0.19 3.24 12.52
C GLN A 84 -0.88 2.34 11.49
N LEU A 85 -0.79 1.03 11.70
CA LEU A 85 -1.42 0.04 10.84
C LEU A 85 -2.77 -0.39 11.41
N SER A 86 -3.80 -0.50 10.58
CA SER A 86 -5.10 -1.06 10.92
C SER A 86 -5.21 -2.53 10.50
N ALA A 87 -6.05 -3.31 11.18
CA ALA A 87 -6.34 -4.68 10.77
C ALA A 87 -7.30 -4.68 9.57
N THR A 88 -7.05 -5.54 8.58
CA THR A 88 -7.99 -5.74 7.46
C THR A 88 -9.28 -6.39 7.96
N GLY A 89 -10.44 -5.99 7.41
CA GLY A 89 -11.72 -6.60 7.77
C GLY A 89 -11.85 -8.04 7.28
N GLN A 90 -11.29 -8.34 6.12
CA GLN A 90 -11.21 -9.67 5.50
C GLN A 90 -9.85 -9.84 4.81
N LYS A 91 -9.45 -11.06 4.43
CA LYS A 91 -8.21 -11.28 3.68
C LYS A 91 -8.34 -10.66 2.27
N PRO A 92 -7.53 -9.65 1.90
CA PRO A 92 -7.56 -9.08 0.57
C PRO A 92 -7.12 -10.10 -0.47
N VAL A 93 -7.92 -10.28 -1.52
CA VAL A 93 -7.62 -11.16 -2.66
C VAL A 93 -7.52 -10.31 -3.92
N LEU A 94 -6.37 -10.37 -4.58
CA LEU A 94 -6.18 -9.79 -5.92
C LEU A 94 -6.77 -10.74 -6.95
N ARG A 95 -7.63 -10.25 -7.85
CA ARG A 95 -8.27 -11.04 -8.91
C ARG A 95 -7.85 -10.58 -10.30
#